data_AF-A0A973T303-F1
#
_entry.id   AF-A0A973T303-F1
#
_cell.length_a   1.000
_cell.length_b   1.000
_cell.length_c   1.000
_cell.angle_alpha   90.00
_cell.angle_beta   90.00
_cell.angle_gamma   90.00
#
_symmetry.space_group_name_H-M   'P 1'
#
loop_
_entity.id
_entity.type
_entity.pdbx_description
1 polymer ?
#
loop_
_entity_poly.entity_id
_entity_poly.type
_entity_poly.pdbx_seq_one_letter_code
_entity_poly.pdbx_strand_id
1 'polypeptide(L)'
;MRATPTRTPTTGTSRKPGTKPTDTPTPAGRWPPRPPDTPPQPTRSGRTPIPVNTTPAGNEPHRPGGPLAPTAPGNAPLTRLHKLLIGIVATAVLVISGIGFAGSYRAVAHLAETKGFGGFARFFPIGVDAGIVAFLALDLLLTWLRIAFPLIRYGAWALTGATIAFNAVVSWPDPIGVGMHATIPLLFVIAVEAARHAVGRIAQIVADKHLEGPPASRWLLNPLGTFILWRRQRMWAIRTWDAVLTLERGRRIYVAQLRKQHGRWGWRRKATADQMLVLSLAKDGMSIQDAIDLPEREARKLAAAEEQRAAEARAKAEAEAEAKHQAELRNAEVEAKRRAEVAEAEAAEARARAEAEAAAEAARLEVEAKQRQAAEAGRLLVAETEAKLAAIARTEQAAEAEAELNRQRRINEQAHLVAEAARRNREKAEDEARQRRQQEANERAQRIAARATTASTSTSDPAVKRTTTSASASGSVSPIGGRGAKKQAEVEAVLTRLVEADDPKAYPLSEVMADFGLTQTTAYDRLSTAQSLFAEAAKSKSEKTA
;
A
#
# COMPACT_ATOMS: atom_id res chain seq x y z
N MET A 1 105.32 25.59 -25.27
CA MET A 1 106.35 24.62 -25.72
C MET A 1 106.35 24.57 -27.25
N ARG A 2 107.32 23.85 -27.85
CA ARG A 2 107.48 23.58 -29.30
C ARG A 2 106.23 22.93 -29.96
N ALA A 3 105.98 23.01 -31.27
CA ALA A 3 106.56 23.83 -32.36
C ALA A 3 105.66 23.83 -33.63
N THR A 4 105.95 24.75 -34.56
CA THR A 4 105.51 24.88 -35.98
C THR A 4 106.18 23.82 -36.91
N PRO A 5 106.05 23.76 -38.29
CA PRO A 5 105.80 24.85 -39.27
C PRO A 5 105.03 24.56 -40.61
N THR A 6 104.82 25.66 -41.40
CA THR A 6 104.77 25.79 -42.89
C THR A 6 103.70 25.06 -43.74
N ARG A 7 103.23 25.56 -44.91
CA ARG A 7 103.90 26.35 -45.97
C ARG A 7 103.10 27.53 -46.60
N THR A 8 103.86 28.62 -46.80
CA THR A 8 103.93 29.71 -47.81
C THR A 8 102.85 29.99 -48.91
N PRO A 9 102.76 31.25 -49.44
CA PRO A 9 101.73 31.75 -50.37
C PRO A 9 102.25 32.11 -51.80
N THR A 10 101.38 32.65 -52.68
CA THR A 10 101.63 33.54 -53.88
C THR A 10 100.31 33.69 -54.70
N THR A 11 100.02 34.65 -55.61
CA THR A 11 100.31 36.11 -55.81
C THR A 11 99.34 36.66 -56.89
N GLY A 12 99.23 37.99 -57.05
CA GLY A 12 98.68 38.63 -58.26
C GLY A 12 97.17 38.99 -58.20
N THR A 13 96.60 40.11 -58.68
CA THR A 13 97.00 41.51 -59.03
C THR A 13 96.16 41.99 -60.22
N SER A 14 95.04 42.66 -59.90
CA SER A 14 94.57 43.93 -60.50
C SER A 14 94.12 44.09 -61.98
N ARG A 15 93.15 45.02 -62.12
CA ARG A 15 92.72 45.85 -63.28
C ARG A 15 91.66 45.38 -64.31
N LYS A 16 90.76 46.35 -64.56
CA LYS A 16 89.77 46.57 -65.66
C LYS A 16 90.52 47.10 -66.93
N PRO A 17 89.90 47.43 -68.11
CA PRO A 17 88.46 47.63 -68.38
C PRO A 17 87.85 47.25 -69.76
N GLY A 18 86.51 47.11 -69.78
CA GLY A 18 85.59 47.87 -70.65
C GLY A 18 85.43 47.55 -72.15
N THR A 19 84.17 47.36 -72.59
CA THR A 19 83.53 47.97 -73.79
C THR A 19 82.03 47.61 -73.86
N LYS A 20 81.30 48.18 -74.83
CA LYS A 20 79.85 48.04 -75.11
C LYS A 20 79.66 48.01 -76.65
N PRO A 21 78.55 47.49 -77.23
CA PRO A 21 77.29 48.25 -77.26
C PRO A 21 75.98 47.39 -77.21
N THR A 22 74.94 47.85 -77.91
CA THR A 22 73.48 47.65 -77.84
C THR A 22 72.99 46.31 -78.46
N ASP A 23 71.73 45.84 -78.36
CA ASP A 23 70.43 46.50 -78.67
C ASP A 23 69.26 46.33 -77.65
N THR A 24 68.15 47.01 -77.96
CA THR A 24 66.89 47.28 -77.19
C THR A 24 65.67 47.18 -78.14
N PRO A 25 64.35 47.28 -77.76
CA PRO A 25 63.69 47.83 -76.54
C PRO A 25 62.78 46.83 -75.76
N THR A 26 62.36 46.98 -74.48
CA THR A 26 61.48 47.96 -73.74
C THR A 26 59.98 47.96 -74.17
N PRO A 27 58.95 48.36 -73.35
CA PRO A 27 58.93 48.81 -71.94
C PRO A 27 57.74 48.43 -70.97
N ALA A 28 58.04 48.42 -69.66
CA ALA A 28 57.35 49.04 -68.48
C ALA A 28 55.85 48.83 -68.06
N GLY A 29 55.61 49.03 -66.73
CA GLY A 29 54.29 49.33 -66.10
C GLY A 29 54.29 49.29 -64.55
N ARG A 30 53.93 50.38 -63.83
CA ARG A 30 53.95 50.44 -62.33
C ARG A 30 53.11 51.60 -61.68
N TRP A 31 52.03 51.27 -60.94
CA TRP A 31 51.33 52.03 -59.84
C TRP A 31 50.65 53.40 -60.17
N PRO A 32 49.71 54.01 -59.37
CA PRO A 32 49.21 53.66 -58.02
C PRO A 32 47.63 53.44 -57.84
N PRO A 33 46.70 54.32 -57.32
CA PRO A 33 45.54 53.85 -56.50
C PRO A 33 44.12 54.49 -56.74
N ARG A 34 43.22 54.40 -55.72
CA ARG A 34 41.79 54.86 -55.54
C ARG A 34 41.57 56.39 -55.40
N PRO A 35 40.34 57.00 -55.46
CA PRO A 35 38.93 56.52 -55.22
C PRO A 35 37.93 56.93 -56.39
N PRO A 36 36.60 57.25 -56.31
CA PRO A 36 35.54 57.24 -55.24
C PRO A 36 34.15 56.58 -55.63
N ASP A 37 33.00 57.31 -55.62
CA ASP A 37 31.60 56.83 -55.40
C ASP A 37 30.52 57.31 -56.44
N THR A 38 29.35 56.60 -56.48
CA THR A 38 27.92 56.83 -56.98
C THR A 38 27.47 58.07 -57.82
N PRO A 39 26.25 58.14 -58.47
CA PRO A 39 25.08 57.22 -58.69
C PRO A 39 24.63 57.17 -60.20
N PRO A 40 23.34 57.08 -60.67
CA PRO A 40 22.05 56.51 -60.20
C PRO A 40 21.43 55.47 -61.21
N GLN A 41 20.10 55.28 -61.24
CA GLN A 41 19.35 54.33 -62.11
C GLN A 41 19.12 54.79 -63.57
N PRO A 42 18.89 53.85 -64.52
CA PRO A 42 18.10 54.07 -65.75
C PRO A 42 16.68 53.45 -65.69
N THR A 43 15.72 54.04 -66.42
CA THR A 43 14.29 53.68 -66.36
C THR A 43 13.76 52.88 -67.57
N ARG A 44 12.76 52.03 -67.27
CA ARG A 44 11.75 51.37 -68.13
C ARG A 44 11.59 51.87 -69.58
N SER A 45 11.68 50.94 -70.55
CA SER A 45 10.88 51.00 -71.80
C SER A 45 10.63 49.60 -72.41
N GLY A 46 9.45 49.42 -73.04
CA GLY A 46 9.27 48.48 -74.15
C GLY A 46 8.95 46.98 -73.92
N ARG A 47 7.76 46.63 -73.39
CA ARG A 47 6.91 45.55 -73.98
C ARG A 47 5.46 45.56 -73.48
N THR A 48 4.57 45.04 -74.35
CA THR A 48 3.11 44.97 -74.20
C THR A 48 2.64 43.70 -73.45
N PRO A 49 1.38 43.65 -72.96
CA PRO A 49 0.94 42.66 -71.98
C PRO A 49 0.44 41.33 -72.59
N ILE A 50 0.44 40.30 -71.75
CA ILE A 50 -0.29 39.04 -71.92
C ILE A 50 -1.30 38.95 -70.75
N PRO A 51 -2.56 38.52 -70.96
CA PRO A 51 -3.65 38.77 -70.01
C PRO A 51 -3.53 38.01 -68.69
N VAL A 52 -4.07 38.62 -67.63
CA VAL A 52 -4.17 38.05 -66.29
C VAL A 52 -5.53 37.39 -66.12
N ASN A 53 -5.57 36.05 -66.05
CA ASN A 53 -6.76 35.35 -65.57
C ASN A 53 -6.69 35.22 -64.05
N THR A 54 -7.54 35.97 -63.34
CA THR A 54 -7.79 35.81 -61.91
C THR A 54 -8.84 34.73 -61.65
N THR A 55 -8.56 33.81 -60.75
CA THR A 55 -9.51 32.84 -60.16
C THR A 55 -8.98 32.49 -58.76
N PRO A 56 -9.83 32.39 -57.71
CA PRO A 56 -9.41 32.75 -56.36
C PRO A 56 -8.72 31.63 -55.57
N ALA A 57 -8.22 31.99 -54.39
CA ALA A 57 -7.50 31.10 -53.49
C ALA A 57 -8.37 29.93 -52.98
N GLY A 58 -7.85 28.71 -53.12
CA GLY A 58 -8.24 27.53 -52.36
C GLY A 58 -7.04 27.01 -51.58
N ASN A 59 -7.25 26.61 -50.32
CA ASN A 59 -6.22 25.97 -49.50
C ASN A 59 -5.93 24.56 -50.02
N GLU A 60 -4.64 24.16 -50.08
CA GLU A 60 -4.13 22.78 -49.99
C GLU A 60 -2.57 22.84 -49.90
N PRO A 61 -1.86 21.80 -49.41
CA PRO A 61 -0.55 22.00 -48.77
C PRO A 61 0.72 21.66 -49.59
N HIS A 62 1.82 22.27 -49.14
CA HIS A 62 3.21 21.77 -49.10
C HIS A 62 3.69 20.82 -50.24
N ARG A 63 4.39 21.37 -51.24
CA ARG A 63 4.99 20.58 -52.34
C ARG A 63 6.49 20.89 -52.58
N PRO A 64 7.42 20.07 -52.09
CA PRO A 64 8.85 20.21 -52.41
C PRO A 64 9.17 19.64 -53.80
N GLY A 65 10.03 20.32 -54.56
CA GLY A 65 10.28 19.99 -55.98
C GLY A 65 11.63 20.50 -56.52
N GLY A 66 12.70 20.40 -55.74
CA GLY A 66 14.07 20.59 -56.25
C GLY A 66 14.58 19.31 -56.96
N PRO A 67 15.64 19.40 -57.80
CA PRO A 67 16.18 18.23 -58.50
C PRO A 67 16.54 17.10 -57.54
N LEU A 68 16.12 15.88 -57.90
CA LEU A 68 16.29 14.68 -57.08
C LEU A 68 17.78 14.40 -56.83
N ALA A 69 18.24 14.64 -55.62
CA ALA A 69 19.35 13.86 -55.08
C ALA A 69 18.92 12.39 -55.07
N PRO A 70 19.80 11.44 -55.42
CA PRO A 70 19.46 10.02 -55.31
C PRO A 70 19.19 9.71 -53.84
N THR A 71 17.92 9.50 -53.48
CA THR A 71 17.53 9.14 -52.12
C THR A 71 18.33 7.92 -51.69
N ALA A 72 18.92 7.95 -50.49
CA ALA A 72 19.57 6.79 -49.91
C ALA A 72 18.65 5.56 -50.03
N PRO A 73 19.18 4.35 -50.30
CA PRO A 73 18.39 3.17 -50.65
C PRO A 73 17.66 2.60 -49.42
N GLY A 74 16.69 3.35 -48.89
CA GLY A 74 15.87 3.01 -47.75
C GLY A 74 14.84 1.95 -48.12
N ASN A 75 15.17 0.69 -47.83
CA ASN A 75 14.25 -0.41 -47.54
C ASN A 75 13.05 -0.56 -48.50
N ALA A 76 13.24 -0.29 -49.80
CA ALA A 76 12.20 -0.42 -50.81
C ALA A 76 11.69 -1.88 -50.84
N PRO A 77 10.42 -2.15 -50.50
CA PRO A 77 9.93 -3.52 -50.38
C PRO A 77 9.97 -4.23 -51.73
N LEU A 78 10.49 -5.47 -51.75
CA LEU A 78 10.62 -6.26 -52.97
C LEU A 78 9.28 -6.32 -53.72
N THR A 79 9.25 -5.74 -54.93
CA THR A 79 8.06 -5.65 -55.77
C THR A 79 7.57 -7.06 -56.13
N ARG A 80 6.30 -7.19 -56.52
CA ARG A 80 5.74 -8.48 -56.98
C ARG A 80 6.56 -9.05 -58.15
N LEU A 81 7.06 -8.19 -59.04
CA LEU A 81 7.94 -8.56 -60.14
C LEU A 81 9.31 -9.06 -59.66
N HIS A 82 9.94 -8.39 -58.68
CA HIS A 82 11.22 -8.86 -58.12
C HIS A 82 11.06 -10.22 -57.44
N LYS A 83 9.97 -10.44 -56.69
CA LYS A 83 9.68 -11.73 -56.05
C LYS A 83 9.46 -12.85 -57.07
N LEU A 84 8.72 -12.58 -58.15
CA LEU A 84 8.52 -13.52 -59.25
C LEU A 84 9.86 -13.86 -59.95
N LEU A 85 10.67 -12.86 -60.27
CA LEU A 85 11.96 -13.04 -60.92
C LEU A 85 12.93 -13.87 -60.03
N ILE A 86 12.99 -13.59 -58.73
CA ILE A 86 13.76 -14.40 -57.76
C ILE A 86 13.27 -15.86 -57.76
N GLY A 87 11.95 -16.09 -57.77
CA GLY A 87 11.38 -17.44 -57.84
C GLY A 87 11.76 -18.19 -59.13
N ILE A 88 11.69 -17.52 -60.29
CA ILE A 88 12.09 -18.08 -61.59
C ILE A 88 13.58 -18.43 -61.60
N VAL A 89 14.44 -17.51 -61.17
CA VAL A 89 15.91 -17.72 -61.13
C VAL A 89 16.27 -18.84 -60.15
N ALA A 90 15.68 -18.87 -58.96
CA ALA A 90 15.92 -19.95 -57.99
C ALA A 90 15.48 -21.32 -58.55
N THR A 91 14.33 -21.38 -59.22
CA THR A 91 13.84 -22.62 -59.85
C THR A 91 14.77 -23.08 -60.97
N ALA A 92 15.22 -22.18 -61.84
CA ALA A 92 16.16 -22.49 -62.91
C ALA A 92 17.52 -22.98 -62.36
N VAL A 93 18.06 -22.33 -61.32
CA VAL A 93 19.28 -22.77 -60.63
C VAL A 93 19.13 -24.15 -60.02
N LEU A 94 17.98 -24.46 -59.38
CA LEU A 94 17.71 -25.79 -58.81
C LEU A 94 17.63 -26.88 -59.88
N VAL A 95 16.96 -26.62 -61.01
CA VAL A 95 16.88 -27.57 -62.14
C VAL A 95 18.25 -27.82 -62.76
N ILE A 96 19.03 -26.77 -63.02
CA ILE A 96 20.40 -26.89 -63.57
C ILE A 96 21.30 -27.65 -62.59
N SER A 97 21.19 -27.37 -61.29
CA SER A 97 21.95 -28.04 -60.24
C SER A 97 21.56 -29.53 -60.11
N GLY A 98 20.29 -29.89 -60.22
CA GLY A 98 19.83 -31.28 -60.16
C GLY A 98 20.30 -32.12 -61.36
N ILE A 99 20.19 -31.59 -62.58
CA ILE A 99 20.71 -32.22 -63.80
C ILE A 99 22.24 -32.34 -63.69
N GLY A 100 22.90 -31.27 -63.26
CA GLY A 100 24.34 -31.19 -63.12
C GLY A 100 24.92 -32.17 -62.09
N PHE A 101 24.28 -32.26 -60.93
CA PHE A 101 24.60 -33.23 -59.87
C PHE A 101 24.46 -34.67 -60.38
N ALA A 102 23.38 -35.00 -61.11
CA ALA A 102 23.20 -36.34 -61.67
C ALA A 102 24.26 -36.73 -62.73
N GLY A 103 24.79 -35.75 -63.47
CA GLY A 103 25.94 -35.94 -64.37
C GLY A 103 27.26 -36.11 -63.60
N SER A 104 27.55 -35.16 -62.69
CA SER A 104 28.74 -35.14 -61.83
C SER A 104 28.88 -36.41 -61.00
N TYR A 105 27.80 -36.85 -60.35
CA TYR A 105 27.75 -38.08 -59.56
C TYR A 105 28.23 -39.29 -60.35
N ARG A 106 27.72 -39.50 -61.57
CA ARG A 106 28.12 -40.64 -62.42
C ARG A 106 29.57 -40.55 -62.86
N ALA A 107 30.02 -39.36 -63.26
CA ALA A 107 31.38 -39.11 -63.68
C ALA A 107 32.40 -39.38 -62.55
N VAL A 108 32.17 -38.81 -61.36
CA VAL A 108 33.06 -38.95 -60.20
C VAL A 108 32.96 -40.34 -59.55
N ALA A 109 31.79 -41.00 -59.56
CA ALA A 109 31.67 -42.39 -59.12
C ALA A 109 32.49 -43.33 -60.02
N HIS A 110 32.37 -43.22 -61.34
CA HIS A 110 33.19 -44.00 -62.29
C HIS A 110 34.70 -43.70 -62.13
N LEU A 111 35.07 -42.45 -61.85
CA LEU A 111 36.46 -42.12 -61.50
C LEU A 111 36.92 -42.83 -60.21
N ALA A 112 36.07 -42.89 -59.19
CA ALA A 112 36.39 -43.61 -57.95
C ALA A 112 36.46 -45.14 -58.15
N GLU A 113 35.61 -45.71 -59.02
CA GLU A 113 35.67 -47.14 -59.41
C GLU A 113 37.01 -47.44 -60.11
N THR A 114 37.38 -46.67 -61.15
CA THR A 114 38.65 -46.82 -61.87
C THR A 114 39.90 -46.52 -61.02
N LYS A 115 39.76 -45.80 -59.90
CA LYS A 115 40.83 -45.59 -58.90
C LYS A 115 40.79 -46.58 -57.73
N GLY A 116 39.99 -47.64 -57.82
CA GLY A 116 40.04 -48.76 -56.88
C GLY A 116 39.30 -48.57 -55.55
N PHE A 117 38.42 -47.57 -55.43
CA PHE A 117 37.60 -47.37 -54.22
C PHE A 117 36.53 -48.47 -54.02
N GLY A 118 36.33 -49.36 -55.01
CA GLY A 118 35.44 -50.51 -54.92
C GLY A 118 34.02 -50.11 -54.51
N GLY A 119 33.44 -50.82 -53.53
CA GLY A 119 32.09 -50.55 -53.04
C GLY A 119 31.86 -49.12 -52.51
N PHE A 120 32.93 -48.41 -52.10
CA PHE A 120 32.86 -47.02 -51.61
C PHE A 120 32.71 -45.99 -52.72
N ALA A 121 33.01 -46.34 -53.99
CA ALA A 121 33.03 -45.39 -55.10
C ALA A 121 31.70 -44.64 -55.32
N ARG A 122 30.57 -45.29 -55.00
CA ARG A 122 29.22 -44.68 -55.03
C ARG A 122 28.94 -43.70 -53.88
N PHE A 123 29.66 -43.82 -52.76
CA PHE A 123 29.54 -42.94 -51.59
C PHE A 123 30.53 -41.78 -51.63
N PHE A 124 31.66 -41.90 -52.35
CA PHE A 124 32.67 -40.86 -52.44
C PHE A 124 32.13 -39.50 -52.95
N PRO A 125 31.38 -39.40 -54.08
CA PRO A 125 30.79 -38.13 -54.50
C PRO A 125 29.81 -37.57 -53.46
N ILE A 126 28.96 -38.44 -52.89
CA ILE A 126 27.96 -38.06 -51.88
C ILE A 126 28.62 -37.44 -50.65
N GLY A 127 29.74 -38.01 -50.18
CA GLY A 127 30.50 -37.48 -49.05
C GLY A 127 31.13 -36.12 -49.34
N VAL A 128 31.65 -35.91 -50.56
CA VAL A 128 32.22 -34.62 -50.98
C VAL A 128 31.13 -33.55 -51.08
N ASP A 129 30.03 -33.84 -51.78
CA ASP A 129 28.92 -32.89 -51.98
C ASP A 129 28.17 -32.59 -50.67
N ALA A 130 27.97 -33.58 -49.80
CA ALA A 130 27.44 -33.36 -48.45
C ALA A 130 28.37 -32.48 -47.61
N GLY A 131 29.69 -32.64 -47.74
CA GLY A 131 30.68 -31.74 -47.15
C GLY A 131 30.56 -30.31 -47.67
N ILE A 132 30.44 -30.12 -48.99
CA ILE A 132 30.22 -28.82 -49.63
C ILE A 132 28.94 -28.16 -49.09
N VAL A 133 27.81 -28.88 -49.09
CA VAL A 133 26.54 -28.37 -48.57
C VAL A 133 26.64 -28.02 -47.08
N ALA A 134 27.29 -28.85 -46.26
CA ALA A 134 27.48 -28.58 -44.84
C ALA A 134 28.34 -27.32 -44.59
N PHE A 135 29.49 -27.18 -45.27
CA PHE A 135 30.33 -25.99 -45.13
C PHE A 135 29.65 -24.73 -45.68
N LEU A 136 28.91 -24.81 -46.79
CA LEU A 136 28.15 -23.67 -47.34
C LEU A 136 26.96 -23.27 -46.46
N ALA A 137 26.21 -24.23 -45.90
CA ALA A 137 25.12 -23.94 -44.97
C ALA A 137 25.64 -23.32 -43.67
N LEU A 138 26.75 -23.82 -43.14
CA LEU A 138 27.41 -23.27 -41.96
C LEU A 138 28.03 -21.89 -42.23
N ASP A 139 28.64 -21.69 -43.40
CA ASP A 139 29.14 -20.39 -43.86
C ASP A 139 28.02 -19.34 -43.98
N LEU A 140 26.86 -19.73 -44.52
CA LEU A 140 25.67 -18.89 -44.64
C LEU A 140 25.08 -18.57 -43.26
N LEU A 141 25.01 -19.57 -42.36
CA LEU A 141 24.58 -19.41 -40.98
C LEU A 141 25.51 -18.48 -40.20
N LEU A 142 26.83 -18.63 -40.33
CA LEU A 142 27.81 -17.74 -39.69
C LEU A 142 27.79 -16.33 -40.28
N THR A 143 27.51 -16.20 -41.59
CA THR A 143 27.24 -14.91 -42.24
C THR A 143 25.98 -14.24 -41.65
N TRP A 144 24.91 -15.01 -41.42
CA TRP A 144 23.68 -14.55 -40.78
C TRP A 144 23.87 -14.16 -39.30
N LEU A 145 24.63 -14.95 -38.54
CA LEU A 145 25.02 -14.67 -37.16
C LEU A 145 26.09 -13.57 -37.05
N ARG A 146 26.66 -13.11 -38.17
CA ARG A 146 27.73 -12.11 -38.29
C ARG A 146 29.06 -12.51 -37.63
N ILE A 147 29.35 -13.81 -37.60
CA ILE A 147 30.62 -14.38 -37.11
C ILE A 147 31.52 -14.67 -38.32
N ALA A 148 32.57 -13.88 -38.52
CA ALA A 148 33.47 -14.02 -39.66
C ALA A 148 34.54 -15.11 -39.42
N PHE A 149 34.23 -16.36 -39.78
CA PHE A 149 35.18 -17.49 -39.68
C PHE A 149 35.67 -17.96 -41.06
N PRO A 150 36.78 -17.41 -41.59
CA PRO A 150 37.18 -17.60 -42.99
C PRO A 150 37.66 -19.02 -43.33
N LEU A 151 38.03 -19.85 -42.36
CA LEU A 151 38.50 -21.22 -42.63
C LEU A 151 37.37 -22.11 -43.19
N ILE A 152 36.12 -21.91 -42.75
CA ILE A 152 34.95 -22.63 -43.27
C ILE A 152 34.73 -22.30 -44.76
N ARG A 153 34.87 -21.02 -45.14
CA ARG A 153 34.83 -20.58 -46.55
C ARG A 153 35.95 -21.22 -47.36
N TYR A 154 37.18 -21.27 -46.84
CA TYR A 154 38.29 -21.90 -47.54
C TYR A 154 38.13 -23.42 -47.66
N GLY A 155 37.52 -24.08 -46.68
CA GLY A 155 37.12 -25.49 -46.77
C GLY A 155 36.07 -25.75 -47.86
N ALA A 156 35.03 -24.92 -47.94
CA ALA A 156 34.04 -24.98 -49.02
C ALA A 156 34.69 -24.77 -50.39
N TRP A 157 35.55 -23.77 -50.55
CA TRP A 157 36.29 -23.51 -51.80
C TRP A 157 37.24 -24.67 -52.17
N ALA A 158 37.92 -25.29 -51.20
CA ALA A 158 38.81 -26.42 -51.45
C ALA A 158 38.04 -27.66 -51.95
N LEU A 159 36.93 -28.04 -51.30
CA LEU A 159 36.09 -29.15 -51.74
C LEU A 159 35.43 -28.87 -53.10
N THR A 160 35.00 -27.64 -53.34
CA THR A 160 34.43 -27.20 -54.62
C THR A 160 35.47 -27.29 -55.75
N GLY A 161 36.70 -26.81 -55.50
CA GLY A 161 37.82 -26.93 -56.45
C GLY A 161 38.20 -28.38 -56.74
N ALA A 162 38.22 -29.24 -55.70
CA ALA A 162 38.42 -30.68 -55.87
C ALA A 162 37.30 -31.31 -56.73
N THR A 163 36.04 -30.91 -56.54
CA THR A 163 34.89 -31.42 -57.30
C THR A 163 34.94 -31.01 -58.78
N ILE A 164 35.34 -29.76 -59.07
CA ILE A 164 35.63 -29.30 -60.44
C ILE A 164 36.77 -30.14 -61.04
N ALA A 165 37.85 -30.39 -60.29
CA ALA A 165 38.98 -31.19 -60.75
C ALA A 165 38.61 -32.66 -61.00
N PHE A 166 37.80 -33.30 -60.14
CA PHE A 166 37.34 -34.67 -60.36
C PHE A 166 36.47 -34.79 -61.62
N ASN A 167 35.58 -33.82 -61.86
CA ASN A 167 34.77 -33.76 -63.08
C ASN A 167 35.64 -33.55 -64.33
N ALA A 168 36.61 -32.64 -64.28
CA ALA A 168 37.56 -32.41 -65.36
C ALA A 168 38.38 -33.68 -65.71
N VAL A 169 38.94 -34.35 -64.70
CA VAL A 169 39.84 -35.51 -64.87
C VAL A 169 39.16 -36.71 -65.54
N VAL A 170 37.83 -36.85 -65.44
CA VAL A 170 37.07 -37.92 -66.13
C VAL A 170 37.23 -37.89 -67.65
N SER A 171 37.44 -36.70 -68.23
CA SER A 171 37.61 -36.53 -69.68
C SER A 171 39.06 -36.25 -70.10
N TRP A 172 40.03 -36.29 -69.19
CA TRP A 172 41.43 -36.06 -69.54
C TRP A 172 41.95 -37.19 -70.45
N PRO A 173 42.63 -36.89 -71.58
CA PRO A 173 43.24 -35.61 -71.95
C PRO A 173 42.45 -34.71 -72.91
N ASP A 174 41.18 -34.98 -73.24
CA ASP A 174 40.40 -34.13 -74.16
C ASP A 174 40.07 -32.76 -73.51
N PRO A 175 40.58 -31.63 -74.04
CA PRO A 175 40.29 -30.31 -73.49
C PRO A 175 38.80 -29.92 -73.56
N ILE A 176 38.05 -30.46 -74.54
CA ILE A 176 36.63 -30.11 -74.74
C ILE A 176 35.79 -30.84 -73.69
N GLY A 177 35.94 -32.16 -73.55
CA GLY A 177 35.31 -32.95 -72.49
C GLY A 177 35.66 -32.44 -71.09
N VAL A 178 36.93 -32.12 -70.83
CA VAL A 178 37.39 -31.46 -69.59
C VAL A 178 36.57 -30.20 -69.33
N GLY A 179 36.40 -29.33 -70.34
CA GLY A 179 35.59 -28.11 -70.24
C GLY A 179 34.10 -28.39 -70.00
N MET A 180 33.51 -29.34 -70.72
CA MET A 180 32.08 -29.69 -70.60
C MET A 180 31.75 -30.18 -69.19
N HIS A 181 32.54 -31.12 -68.64
CA HIS A 181 32.31 -31.63 -67.29
C HIS A 181 32.65 -30.62 -66.19
N ALA A 182 33.67 -29.77 -66.37
CA ALA A 182 34.02 -28.73 -65.39
C ALA A 182 33.02 -27.56 -65.34
N THR A 183 32.34 -27.24 -66.46
CA THR A 183 31.41 -26.11 -66.54
C THR A 183 30.21 -26.26 -65.61
N ILE A 184 29.71 -27.50 -65.44
CA ILE A 184 28.51 -27.78 -64.65
C ILE A 184 28.70 -27.44 -63.15
N PRO A 185 29.73 -27.95 -62.44
CA PRO A 185 30.02 -27.51 -61.07
C PRO A 185 30.36 -26.02 -60.98
N LEU A 186 31.04 -25.44 -61.98
CA LEU A 186 31.40 -24.01 -62.00
C LEU A 186 30.16 -23.10 -61.95
N LEU A 187 29.10 -23.43 -62.70
CA LEU A 187 27.82 -22.70 -62.68
C LEU A 187 27.15 -22.74 -61.29
N PHE A 188 27.25 -23.87 -60.58
CA PHE A 188 26.76 -23.98 -59.20
C PHE A 188 27.52 -23.05 -58.25
N VAL A 189 28.86 -22.94 -58.35
CA VAL A 189 29.65 -22.00 -57.51
C VAL A 189 29.18 -20.56 -57.71
N ILE A 190 28.98 -20.15 -58.97
CA ILE A 190 28.56 -18.80 -59.32
C ILE A 190 27.17 -18.49 -58.73
N ALA A 191 26.23 -19.44 -58.82
CA ALA A 191 24.89 -19.29 -58.24
C ALA A 191 24.91 -19.23 -56.71
N VAL A 192 25.73 -20.06 -56.05
CA VAL A 192 25.89 -20.07 -54.58
C VAL A 192 26.52 -18.77 -54.08
N GLU A 193 27.60 -18.29 -54.69
CA GLU A 193 28.26 -17.05 -54.25
C GLU A 193 27.36 -15.83 -54.50
N ALA A 194 26.57 -15.81 -55.59
CA ALA A 194 25.54 -14.79 -55.81
C ALA A 194 24.44 -14.82 -54.73
N ALA A 195 23.95 -16.01 -54.34
CA ALA A 195 22.99 -16.17 -53.27
C ALA A 195 23.56 -15.74 -51.91
N ARG A 196 24.81 -16.12 -51.61
CA ARG A 196 25.55 -15.69 -50.41
C ARG A 196 25.68 -14.16 -50.37
N HIS A 197 26.06 -13.54 -51.49
CA HIS A 197 26.19 -12.09 -51.58
C HIS A 197 24.84 -11.40 -51.32
N ALA A 198 23.75 -11.89 -51.91
CA ALA A 198 22.41 -11.38 -51.66
C ALA A 198 22.01 -11.48 -50.18
N VAL A 199 22.21 -12.63 -49.53
CA VAL A 199 21.91 -12.83 -48.09
C VAL A 199 22.80 -11.93 -47.21
N GLY A 200 24.08 -11.80 -47.53
CA GLY A 200 25.00 -10.89 -46.82
C GLY A 200 24.56 -9.42 -46.91
N ARG A 201 24.03 -8.98 -48.06
CA ARG A 201 23.45 -7.64 -48.23
C ARG A 201 22.12 -7.48 -47.48
N ILE A 202 21.26 -8.50 -47.47
CA ILE A 202 20.01 -8.48 -46.69
C ILE A 202 20.30 -8.40 -45.18
N ALA A 203 21.23 -9.22 -44.67
CA ALA A 203 21.65 -9.19 -43.26
C ALA A 203 22.30 -7.85 -42.85
N GLN A 204 22.97 -7.17 -43.78
CA GLN A 204 23.46 -5.79 -43.59
C GLN A 204 22.31 -4.78 -43.48
N ILE A 205 21.30 -4.87 -44.36
CA ILE A 205 20.15 -3.95 -44.42
C ILE A 205 19.28 -4.09 -43.16
N VAL A 206 18.88 -5.32 -42.81
CA VAL A 206 18.00 -5.62 -41.66
C VAL A 206 18.64 -5.24 -40.31
N ALA A 207 19.98 -5.13 -40.24
CA ALA A 207 20.68 -4.78 -39.01
C ALA A 207 20.62 -3.29 -38.62
N ASP A 208 20.16 -2.40 -39.52
CA ASP A 208 19.89 -0.95 -39.40
C ASP A 208 20.69 -0.13 -38.35
N LYS A 209 21.99 -0.45 -38.25
CA LYS A 209 23.02 0.30 -37.50
C LYS A 209 24.14 0.76 -38.44
N HIS A 210 23.81 1.00 -39.70
CA HIS A 210 24.75 1.52 -40.68
C HIS A 210 25.13 2.97 -40.33
N LEU A 211 26.38 3.18 -39.95
CA LEU A 211 27.01 4.49 -40.09
C LEU A 211 27.37 4.65 -41.57
N GLU A 212 26.66 5.52 -42.28
CA GLU A 212 26.92 5.84 -43.68
C GLU A 212 28.35 6.37 -43.83
N GLY A 213 29.16 5.68 -44.62
CA GLY A 213 30.52 6.13 -44.89
C GLY A 213 30.56 7.39 -45.76
N PRO A 214 31.62 8.22 -45.67
CA PRO A 214 31.85 9.29 -46.63
C PRO A 214 31.95 8.72 -48.05
N PRO A 215 31.34 9.35 -49.08
CA PRO A 215 31.43 8.89 -50.45
C PRO A 215 32.87 8.70 -50.92
N ALA A 216 33.16 7.59 -51.62
CA ALA A 216 34.51 7.24 -52.08
C ALA A 216 35.11 8.31 -53.01
N SER A 217 34.29 8.96 -53.84
CA SER A 217 34.70 10.11 -54.66
C SER A 217 35.26 11.28 -53.82
N ARG A 218 34.74 11.48 -52.61
CA ARG A 218 35.20 12.54 -51.70
C ARG A 218 36.51 12.17 -51.00
N TRP A 219 36.76 10.88 -50.75
CA TRP A 219 38.06 10.40 -50.30
C TRP A 219 39.15 10.66 -51.35
N LEU A 220 38.86 10.45 -52.64
CA LEU A 220 39.77 10.76 -53.73
C LEU A 220 40.02 12.28 -53.88
N LEU A 221 38.94 13.08 -53.93
CA LEU A 221 39.02 14.52 -54.21
C LEU A 221 39.47 15.38 -53.01
N ASN A 222 39.27 14.90 -51.78
CA ASN A 222 39.64 15.63 -50.56
C ASN A 222 39.86 14.67 -49.38
N PRO A 223 40.96 13.90 -49.35
CA PRO A 223 41.19 12.89 -48.31
C PRO A 223 41.27 13.51 -46.91
N LEU A 224 42.06 14.57 -46.73
CA LEU A 224 42.27 15.22 -45.43
C LEU A 224 40.96 15.84 -44.87
N GLY A 225 40.23 16.59 -45.70
CA GLY A 225 38.95 17.19 -45.34
C GLY A 225 37.79 16.19 -45.28
N THR A 226 38.01 14.93 -45.68
CA THR A 226 37.08 13.82 -45.47
C THR A 226 37.40 13.09 -44.17
N PHE A 227 38.67 12.78 -43.91
CA PHE A 227 39.13 12.19 -42.66
C PHE A 227 38.73 13.01 -41.42
N ILE A 228 38.85 14.34 -41.47
CA ILE A 228 38.44 15.22 -40.35
C ILE A 228 36.93 15.14 -40.07
N LEU A 229 36.10 15.03 -41.11
CA LEU A 229 34.64 14.91 -40.96
C LEU A 229 34.23 13.49 -40.53
N TRP A 230 34.84 12.46 -41.12
CA TRP A 230 34.66 11.06 -40.73
C TRP A 230 35.06 10.80 -39.27
N ARG A 231 36.17 11.39 -38.81
CA ARG A 231 36.58 11.31 -37.40
C ARG A 231 35.55 11.96 -36.49
N ARG A 232 35.01 13.12 -36.85
CA ARG A 232 33.92 13.78 -36.10
C ARG A 232 32.64 12.95 -36.10
N GLN A 233 32.20 12.44 -37.25
CA GLN A 233 31.07 11.53 -37.37
C GLN A 233 31.19 10.35 -36.42
N ARG A 234 32.36 9.71 -36.38
CA ARG A 234 32.64 8.55 -35.52
C ARG A 234 32.68 8.92 -34.04
N MET A 235 33.26 10.06 -33.67
CA MET A 235 33.30 10.54 -32.28
C MET A 235 31.93 10.99 -31.76
N TRP A 236 31.11 11.63 -32.59
CA TRP A 236 29.75 12.09 -32.25
C TRP A 236 28.66 11.04 -32.54
N ALA A 237 29.05 9.80 -32.88
CA ALA A 237 28.17 8.67 -33.22
C ALA A 237 27.09 8.95 -34.29
N ILE A 238 27.33 9.91 -35.20
CA ILE A 238 26.35 10.34 -36.20
C ILE A 238 26.20 9.25 -37.28
N ARG A 239 24.95 8.80 -37.49
CA ARG A 239 24.63 7.70 -38.40
C ARG A 239 24.74 8.10 -39.87
N THR A 240 24.09 9.19 -40.28
CA THR A 240 24.05 9.61 -41.69
C THR A 240 25.16 10.59 -42.05
N TRP A 241 25.68 10.49 -43.28
CA TRP A 241 26.77 11.37 -43.73
C TRP A 241 26.31 12.82 -43.90
N ASP A 242 25.09 13.03 -44.41
CA ASP A 242 24.54 14.36 -44.66
C ASP A 242 24.21 15.14 -43.39
N ALA A 243 23.96 14.47 -42.25
CA ALA A 243 23.85 15.14 -40.95
C ALA A 243 25.20 15.78 -40.55
N VAL A 244 26.32 15.07 -40.72
CA VAL A 244 27.68 15.59 -40.47
C VAL A 244 27.97 16.79 -41.37
N LEU A 245 27.61 16.68 -42.65
CA LEU A 245 27.79 17.74 -43.63
C LEU A 245 26.93 18.97 -43.30
N THR A 246 25.71 18.77 -42.78
CA THR A 246 24.79 19.84 -42.38
C THR A 246 25.29 20.58 -41.13
N LEU A 247 25.78 19.87 -40.12
CA LEU A 247 26.39 20.48 -38.92
C LEU A 247 27.60 21.34 -39.27
N GLU A 248 28.54 20.82 -40.07
CA GLU A 248 29.71 21.60 -40.50
C GLU A 248 29.32 22.75 -41.47
N ARG A 249 28.25 22.61 -42.27
CA ARG A 249 27.71 23.69 -43.11
C ARG A 249 27.18 24.83 -42.25
N GLY A 250 26.32 24.53 -41.27
CA GLY A 250 25.81 25.52 -40.30
C GLY A 250 26.96 26.21 -39.55
N ARG A 251 27.91 25.44 -39.03
CA ARG A 251 29.11 25.94 -38.35
C ARG A 251 29.95 26.87 -39.24
N ARG A 252 30.08 26.59 -40.54
CA ARG A 252 30.77 27.47 -41.50
C ARG A 252 30.02 28.76 -41.78
N ILE A 253 28.69 28.70 -41.90
CA ILE A 253 27.82 29.88 -42.07
C ILE A 253 27.95 30.78 -40.84
N TYR A 254 27.88 30.23 -39.63
CA TYR A 254 28.02 30.98 -38.39
C TYR A 254 29.40 31.65 -38.25
N VAL A 255 30.49 30.94 -38.56
CA VAL A 255 31.85 31.53 -38.59
C VAL A 255 31.97 32.62 -39.68
N ALA A 256 31.27 32.51 -40.80
CA ALA A 256 31.23 33.56 -41.82
C ALA A 256 30.45 34.79 -41.34
N GLN A 257 29.33 34.60 -40.63
CA GLN A 257 28.54 35.67 -40.01
C GLN A 257 29.34 36.42 -38.94
N LEU A 258 30.04 35.72 -38.04
CA LEU A 258 30.95 36.34 -37.06
C LEU A 258 32.10 37.11 -37.73
N ARG A 259 32.65 36.61 -38.85
CA ARG A 259 33.65 37.33 -39.64
C ARG A 259 33.09 38.57 -40.35
N LYS A 260 31.79 38.58 -40.71
CA LYS A 260 31.10 39.74 -41.27
C LYS A 260 30.87 40.82 -40.19
N GLN A 261 30.43 40.41 -39.00
CA GLN A 261 30.18 41.32 -37.87
C GLN A 261 31.48 41.89 -37.28
N HIS A 262 32.45 41.03 -36.97
CA HIS A 262 33.64 41.39 -36.18
C HIS A 262 34.94 41.56 -37.00
N GLY A 263 34.86 41.39 -38.32
CA GLY A 263 35.98 41.49 -39.25
C GLY A 263 36.82 40.22 -39.40
N ARG A 264 37.40 40.04 -40.60
CA ARG A 264 38.05 38.80 -41.06
C ARG A 264 39.11 38.22 -40.12
N TRP A 265 39.92 39.07 -39.50
CA TRP A 265 41.09 38.67 -38.69
C TRP A 265 40.83 38.73 -37.18
N GLY A 266 40.06 39.72 -36.71
CA GLY A 266 39.86 40.00 -35.29
C GLY A 266 38.73 39.23 -34.61
N TRP A 267 37.84 38.57 -35.35
CA TRP A 267 36.57 38.03 -34.83
C TRP A 267 36.70 37.16 -33.57
N ARG A 268 37.74 36.33 -33.44
CA ARG A 268 37.97 35.49 -32.24
C ARG A 268 38.29 36.27 -30.96
N ARG A 269 38.63 37.55 -31.03
CA ARG A 269 38.88 38.43 -29.87
C ARG A 269 37.76 39.46 -29.64
N LYS A 270 36.74 39.47 -30.51
CA LYS A 270 35.64 40.44 -30.50
C LYS A 270 34.24 39.81 -30.36
N ALA A 271 34.11 38.52 -30.70
CA ALA A 271 32.88 37.78 -30.48
C ALA A 271 32.55 37.64 -28.98
N THR A 272 31.29 37.84 -28.62
CA THR A 272 30.76 37.74 -27.26
C THR A 272 30.93 36.34 -26.69
N ALA A 273 30.92 36.19 -25.36
CA ALA A 273 30.97 34.89 -24.69
C ALA A 273 29.93 33.90 -25.24
N ASP A 274 28.69 34.34 -25.44
CA ASP A 274 27.60 33.50 -25.96
C ASP A 274 27.85 33.06 -27.41
N GLN A 275 28.43 33.94 -28.23
CA GLN A 275 28.84 33.62 -29.61
C GLN A 275 29.98 32.59 -29.65
N MET A 276 30.80 32.53 -28.60
CA MET A 276 31.81 31.48 -28.41
C MET A 276 31.21 30.20 -27.84
N LEU A 277 30.21 30.29 -26.95
CA LEU A 277 29.48 29.15 -26.38
C LEU A 277 28.77 28.34 -27.48
N VAL A 278 28.11 29.02 -28.43
CA VAL A 278 27.54 28.39 -29.63
C VAL A 278 28.59 27.61 -30.43
N LEU A 279 29.82 28.13 -30.51
CA LEU A 279 30.93 27.47 -31.21
C LEU A 279 31.61 26.33 -30.42
N SER A 280 31.52 26.30 -29.10
CA SER A 280 31.93 25.13 -28.30
C SER A 280 30.86 24.04 -28.34
N LEU A 281 29.58 24.36 -28.18
CA LEU A 281 28.49 23.38 -28.32
C LEU A 281 28.52 22.70 -29.71
N ALA A 282 28.75 23.47 -30.78
CA ALA A 282 28.94 22.94 -32.13
C ALA A 282 30.33 22.30 -32.42
N LYS A 283 31.24 22.28 -31.43
CA LYS A 283 32.46 21.44 -31.45
C LYS A 283 32.19 20.06 -30.84
N ASP A 284 31.15 19.92 -30.03
CA ASP A 284 30.84 18.69 -29.30
C ASP A 284 29.65 17.91 -29.92
N GLY A 285 29.13 18.41 -31.06
CA GLY A 285 28.21 17.71 -31.96
C GLY A 285 26.83 18.37 -32.12
N MET A 286 26.53 19.40 -31.34
CA MET A 286 25.25 20.12 -31.39
C MET A 286 25.08 20.91 -32.70
N SER A 287 23.84 21.09 -33.15
CA SER A 287 23.55 21.99 -34.27
C SER A 287 23.74 23.45 -33.84
N ILE A 288 24.11 24.33 -34.77
CA ILE A 288 24.23 25.78 -34.47
C ILE A 288 22.89 26.36 -34.04
N GLN A 289 21.77 25.87 -34.59
CA GLN A 289 20.45 26.37 -34.20
C GLN A 289 20.11 25.93 -32.78
N ASP A 290 20.25 24.64 -32.46
CA ASP A 290 20.01 24.15 -31.09
C ASP A 290 20.92 24.81 -30.06
N ALA A 291 22.17 25.14 -30.43
CA ALA A 291 23.10 25.84 -29.56
C ALA A 291 22.76 27.33 -29.37
N ILE A 292 22.05 27.96 -30.31
CA ILE A 292 21.49 29.32 -30.17
C ILE A 292 20.18 29.28 -29.37
N ASP A 293 19.34 28.27 -29.60
CA ASP A 293 18.07 28.09 -28.90
C ASP A 293 18.27 27.64 -27.44
N LEU A 294 19.39 26.99 -27.09
CA LEU A 294 19.59 26.36 -25.78
C LEU A 294 19.39 27.32 -24.59
N PRO A 295 19.98 28.53 -24.57
CA PRO A 295 19.75 29.47 -23.46
C PRO A 295 18.29 29.93 -23.36
N GLU A 296 17.57 30.08 -24.48
CA GLU A 296 16.13 30.36 -24.44
C GLU A 296 15.33 29.16 -23.90
N ARG A 297 15.68 27.93 -24.32
CA ARG A 297 15.03 26.70 -23.84
C ARG A 297 15.29 26.49 -22.34
N GLU A 298 16.44 26.92 -21.82
CA GLU A 298 16.76 26.89 -20.39
C GLU A 298 16.05 28.02 -19.62
N ALA A 299 16.05 29.25 -20.13
CA ALA A 299 15.30 30.36 -19.53
C ALA A 299 13.80 30.06 -19.43
N ARG A 300 13.19 29.47 -20.49
CA ARG A 300 11.78 29.04 -20.48
C ARG A 300 11.51 27.93 -19.45
N LYS A 301 12.45 27.00 -19.23
CA LYS A 301 12.34 25.98 -18.17
C LYS A 301 12.42 26.59 -16.78
N LEU A 302 13.31 27.56 -16.57
CA LEU A 302 13.44 28.27 -15.29
C LEU A 302 12.17 29.08 -14.99
N ALA A 303 11.67 29.85 -15.95
CA ALA A 303 10.42 30.59 -15.83
C ALA A 303 9.23 29.66 -15.51
N ALA A 304 9.07 28.54 -16.24
CA ALA A 304 8.01 27.56 -15.96
C ALA A 304 8.15 26.91 -14.56
N ALA A 305 9.38 26.69 -14.08
CA ALA A 305 9.63 26.19 -12.72
C ALA A 305 9.34 27.25 -11.64
N GLU A 306 9.55 28.54 -11.94
CA GLU A 306 9.19 29.65 -11.06
C GLU A 306 7.68 29.86 -11.02
N GLU A 307 6.99 29.78 -12.16
CA GLU A 307 5.52 29.75 -12.26
C GLU A 307 4.92 28.58 -11.46
N GLN A 308 5.49 27.38 -11.56
CA GLN A 308 5.08 26.21 -10.76
C GLN A 308 5.27 26.45 -9.25
N ARG A 309 6.42 26.97 -8.81
CA ARG A 309 6.64 27.33 -7.40
C ARG A 309 5.68 28.42 -6.92
N ALA A 310 5.36 29.40 -7.76
CA ALA A 310 4.41 30.47 -7.44
C ALA A 310 2.97 29.93 -7.34
N ALA A 311 2.58 29.00 -8.21
CA ALA A 311 1.30 28.30 -8.13
C ALA A 311 1.21 27.42 -6.88
N GLU A 312 2.25 26.65 -6.56
CA GLU A 312 2.34 25.89 -5.30
C GLU A 312 2.25 26.79 -4.07
N ALA A 313 2.92 27.95 -4.07
CA ALA A 313 2.89 28.89 -2.96
C ALA A 313 1.49 29.51 -2.77
N ARG A 314 0.78 29.83 -3.86
CA ARG A 314 -0.62 30.27 -3.83
C ARG A 314 -1.54 29.19 -3.27
N ALA A 315 -1.48 27.96 -3.82
CA ALA A 315 -2.29 26.84 -3.35
C ALA A 315 -2.04 26.52 -1.86
N LYS A 316 -0.79 26.65 -1.38
CA LYS A 316 -0.45 26.50 0.05
C LYS A 316 -1.03 27.64 0.90
N ALA A 317 -0.99 28.89 0.43
CA ALA A 317 -1.57 30.03 1.13
C ALA A 317 -3.11 29.99 1.14
N GLU A 318 -3.73 29.55 0.05
CA GLU A 318 -5.17 29.31 -0.07
C GLU A 318 -5.62 28.20 0.91
N ALA A 319 -4.93 27.06 0.91
CA ALA A 319 -5.19 25.97 1.87
C ALA A 319 -4.95 26.38 3.34
N GLU A 320 -3.97 27.26 3.62
CA GLU A 320 -3.75 27.80 4.97
C GLU A 320 -4.87 28.77 5.39
N ALA A 321 -5.38 29.59 4.45
CA ALA A 321 -6.52 30.46 4.68
C ALA A 321 -7.82 29.67 4.91
N GLU A 322 -8.08 28.62 4.12
CA GLU A 322 -9.18 27.69 4.34
C GLU A 322 -9.06 26.98 5.70
N ALA A 323 -7.87 26.49 6.05
CA ALA A 323 -7.63 25.84 7.34
C ALA A 323 -7.85 26.79 8.53
N LYS A 324 -7.45 28.06 8.40
CA LYS A 324 -7.73 29.11 9.41
C LYS A 324 -9.22 29.39 9.52
N HIS A 325 -9.92 29.57 8.41
CA HIS A 325 -11.37 29.80 8.41
C HIS A 325 -12.15 28.62 9.01
N GLN A 326 -11.75 27.38 8.69
CA GLN A 326 -12.31 26.16 9.29
C GLN A 326 -12.01 26.06 10.80
N ALA A 327 -10.85 26.55 11.27
CA ALA A 327 -10.55 26.64 12.70
C ALA A 327 -11.39 27.72 13.40
N GLU A 328 -11.61 28.88 12.78
CA GLU A 328 -12.50 29.95 13.28
C GLU A 328 -13.94 29.45 13.41
N LEU A 329 -14.47 28.77 12.40
CA LEU A 329 -15.82 28.17 12.43
C LEU A 329 -15.94 27.13 13.56
N ARG A 330 -14.95 26.26 13.74
CA ARG A 330 -14.93 25.28 14.85
C ARG A 330 -14.84 25.95 16.21
N ASN A 331 -14.06 27.02 16.35
CA ASN A 331 -13.98 27.78 17.60
C ASN A 331 -15.32 28.48 17.90
N ALA A 332 -15.99 29.04 16.89
CA ALA A 332 -17.33 29.62 17.03
C ALA A 332 -18.39 28.57 17.41
N GLU A 333 -18.33 27.36 16.84
CA GLU A 333 -19.16 26.22 17.29
C GLU A 333 -18.89 25.83 18.74
N VAL A 334 -17.62 25.77 19.17
CA VAL A 334 -17.25 25.42 20.54
C VAL A 334 -17.69 26.51 21.52
N GLU A 335 -17.59 27.79 21.16
CA GLU A 335 -18.18 28.87 21.96
C GLU A 335 -19.70 28.80 22.02
N ALA A 336 -20.38 28.53 20.89
CA ALA A 336 -21.83 28.37 20.86
C ALA A 336 -22.29 27.20 21.74
N LYS A 337 -21.60 26.05 21.69
CA LYS A 337 -21.83 24.89 22.55
C LYS A 337 -21.60 25.24 24.02
N ARG A 338 -20.49 25.89 24.38
CA ARG A 338 -20.24 26.34 25.77
C ARG A 338 -21.30 27.33 26.28
N ARG A 339 -21.78 28.25 25.45
CA ARG A 339 -22.86 29.18 25.81
C ARG A 339 -24.19 28.45 26.01
N ALA A 340 -24.47 27.41 25.22
CA ALA A 340 -25.64 26.54 25.42
C ALA A 340 -25.51 25.69 26.70
N GLU A 341 -24.35 25.06 26.95
CA GLU A 341 -24.05 24.30 28.17
C GLU A 341 -24.19 25.17 29.45
N VAL A 342 -23.70 26.41 29.41
CA VAL A 342 -23.87 27.38 30.51
C VAL A 342 -25.34 27.78 30.67
N ALA A 343 -26.06 28.07 29.59
CA ALA A 343 -27.49 28.40 29.66
C ALA A 343 -28.36 27.23 30.16
N GLU A 344 -28.02 25.99 29.80
CA GLU A 344 -28.67 24.79 30.34
C GLU A 344 -28.33 24.58 31.82
N ALA A 345 -27.09 24.85 32.25
CA ALA A 345 -26.70 24.81 33.65
C ALA A 345 -27.41 25.88 34.50
N GLU A 346 -27.48 27.13 34.01
CA GLU A 346 -28.24 28.21 34.65
C GLU A 346 -29.74 27.89 34.71
N ALA A 347 -30.32 27.33 33.64
CA ALA A 347 -31.71 26.89 33.63
C ALA A 347 -31.98 25.69 34.56
N ALA A 348 -31.02 24.77 34.70
CA ALA A 348 -31.09 23.66 35.65
C ALA A 348 -30.99 24.15 37.10
N GLU A 349 -30.10 25.11 37.39
CA GLU A 349 -30.00 25.72 38.72
C GLU A 349 -31.26 26.53 39.06
N ALA A 350 -31.80 27.29 38.12
CA ALA A 350 -33.06 28.01 38.30
C ALA A 350 -34.24 27.06 38.58
N ARG A 351 -34.32 25.90 37.91
CA ARG A 351 -35.30 24.85 38.21
C ARG A 351 -35.09 24.25 39.60
N ALA A 352 -33.85 23.89 39.95
CA ALA A 352 -33.53 23.33 41.27
C ALA A 352 -33.84 24.32 42.41
N ARG A 353 -33.62 25.62 42.20
CA ARG A 353 -34.02 26.69 43.13
C ARG A 353 -35.54 26.78 43.26
N ALA A 354 -36.29 26.78 42.14
CA ALA A 354 -37.75 26.82 42.16
C ALA A 354 -38.37 25.56 42.80
N GLU A 355 -37.80 24.38 42.55
CA GLU A 355 -38.20 23.12 43.20
C GLU A 355 -37.89 23.13 44.70
N ALA A 356 -36.75 23.70 45.12
CA ALA A 356 -36.42 23.87 46.53
C ALA A 356 -37.32 24.89 47.24
N GLU A 357 -37.69 25.99 46.58
CA GLU A 357 -38.64 26.99 47.10
C GLU A 357 -40.05 26.39 47.22
N ALA A 358 -40.53 25.67 46.21
CA ALA A 358 -41.82 24.95 46.25
C ALA A 358 -41.83 23.85 47.33
N ALA A 359 -40.72 23.12 47.50
CA ALA A 359 -40.59 22.13 48.59
C ALA A 359 -40.56 22.80 49.98
N ALA A 360 -39.93 23.97 50.12
CA ALA A 360 -39.93 24.74 51.36
C ALA A 360 -41.32 25.33 51.68
N GLU A 361 -42.09 25.74 50.68
CA GLU A 361 -43.48 26.18 50.84
C GLU A 361 -44.40 25.00 51.21
N ALA A 362 -44.29 23.87 50.51
CA ALA A 362 -45.00 22.64 50.87
C ALA A 362 -44.71 22.17 52.30
N ALA A 363 -43.44 22.21 52.72
CA ALA A 363 -43.04 21.87 54.09
C ALA A 363 -43.61 22.85 55.13
N ARG A 364 -43.70 24.16 54.81
CA ARG A 364 -44.37 25.16 55.68
C ARG A 364 -45.85 24.87 55.82
N LEU A 365 -46.54 24.55 54.72
CA LEU A 365 -47.96 24.18 54.72
C LEU A 365 -48.21 22.87 55.51
N GLU A 366 -47.31 21.88 55.41
CA GLU A 366 -47.40 20.65 56.20
C GLU A 366 -47.18 20.90 57.69
N VAL A 367 -46.24 21.77 58.06
CA VAL A 367 -46.03 22.21 59.46
C VAL A 367 -47.26 22.97 59.98
N GLU A 368 -47.85 23.86 59.19
CA GLU A 368 -49.06 24.58 59.60
C GLU A 368 -50.27 23.63 59.75
N ALA A 369 -50.44 22.67 58.84
CA ALA A 369 -51.46 21.63 58.95
C ALA A 369 -51.30 20.80 60.24
N LYS A 370 -50.07 20.41 60.59
CA LYS A 370 -49.75 19.72 61.85
C LYS A 370 -50.01 20.58 63.08
N GLN A 371 -49.74 21.89 63.02
CA GLN A 371 -50.07 22.82 64.11
C GLN A 371 -51.58 22.98 64.29
N ARG A 372 -52.36 23.07 63.20
CA ARG A 372 -53.83 23.09 63.25
C ARG A 372 -54.40 21.80 63.85
N GLN A 373 -53.90 20.63 63.42
CA GLN A 373 -54.27 19.33 64.02
C GLN A 373 -53.90 19.25 65.51
N ALA A 374 -52.74 19.76 65.92
CA ALA A 374 -52.35 19.80 67.34
C ALA A 374 -53.25 20.74 68.17
N ALA A 375 -53.69 21.87 67.61
CA ALA A 375 -54.64 22.77 68.27
C ALA A 375 -56.05 22.17 68.40
N GLU A 376 -56.51 21.41 67.41
CA GLU A 376 -57.77 20.66 67.46
C GLU A 376 -57.70 19.52 68.48
N ALA A 377 -56.61 18.73 68.48
CA ALA A 377 -56.37 17.71 69.50
C ALA A 377 -56.31 18.30 70.92
N GLY A 378 -55.68 19.47 71.10
CA GLY A 378 -55.66 20.20 72.36
C GLY A 378 -57.06 20.59 72.84
N ARG A 379 -57.94 21.05 71.95
CA ARG A 379 -59.34 21.36 72.28
C ARG A 379 -60.14 20.11 72.67
N LEU A 380 -59.93 18.99 71.98
CA LEU A 380 -60.58 17.72 72.32
C LEU A 380 -60.14 17.21 73.70
N LEU A 381 -58.86 17.32 74.04
CA LEU A 381 -58.35 16.94 75.36
C LEU A 381 -58.92 17.82 76.48
N VAL A 382 -59.05 19.14 76.27
CA VAL A 382 -59.71 20.04 77.24
C VAL A 382 -61.16 19.64 77.47
N ALA A 383 -61.94 19.41 76.40
CA ALA A 383 -63.31 18.94 76.49
C ALA A 383 -63.42 17.57 77.20
N GLU A 384 -62.45 16.67 76.98
CA GLU A 384 -62.39 15.38 77.68
C GLU A 384 -62.09 15.53 79.18
N THR A 385 -61.25 16.50 79.58
CA THR A 385 -61.01 16.79 81.00
C THR A 385 -62.21 17.43 81.70
N GLU A 386 -62.94 18.33 81.02
CA GLU A 386 -64.18 18.91 81.54
C GLU A 386 -65.27 17.82 81.70
N ALA A 387 -65.39 16.92 80.72
CA ALA A 387 -66.28 15.76 80.80
C ALA A 387 -65.92 14.81 81.97
N LYS A 388 -64.62 14.59 82.23
CA LYS A 388 -64.15 13.75 83.36
C LYS A 388 -64.43 14.41 84.71
N LEU A 389 -64.22 15.73 84.85
CA LEU A 389 -64.61 16.47 86.06
C LEU A 389 -66.13 16.41 86.29
N ALA A 390 -66.93 16.58 85.24
CA ALA A 390 -68.39 16.45 85.31
C ALA A 390 -68.87 15.02 85.63
N ALA A 391 -68.07 13.98 85.34
CA ALA A 391 -68.34 12.61 85.74
C ALA A 391 -68.06 12.37 87.23
N ILE A 392 -66.95 12.89 87.76
CA ILE A 392 -66.58 12.76 89.19
C ILE A 392 -67.67 13.34 90.09
N ALA A 393 -68.14 14.57 89.81
CA ALA A 393 -69.21 15.20 90.59
C ALA A 393 -70.52 14.39 90.59
N ARG A 394 -70.81 13.63 89.53
CA ARG A 394 -71.98 12.72 89.47
C ARG A 394 -71.76 11.45 90.29
N THR A 395 -70.53 10.94 90.38
CA THR A 395 -70.23 9.77 91.23
C THR A 395 -70.34 10.06 92.72
N GLU A 396 -70.00 11.27 93.16
CA GLU A 396 -70.17 11.68 94.56
C GLU A 396 -71.67 11.76 94.94
N GLN A 397 -72.50 12.41 94.12
CA GLN A 397 -73.95 12.48 94.33
C GLN A 397 -74.63 11.09 94.30
N ALA A 398 -74.14 10.15 93.49
CA ALA A 398 -74.61 8.77 93.49
C ALA A 398 -74.25 8.02 94.78
N ALA A 399 -73.03 8.22 95.31
CA ALA A 399 -72.58 7.60 96.54
C ALA A 399 -73.34 8.11 97.78
N GLU A 400 -73.70 9.40 97.83
CA GLU A 400 -74.54 9.95 98.90
C GLU A 400 -75.96 9.34 98.91
N ALA A 401 -76.56 9.17 97.73
CA ALA A 401 -77.87 8.53 97.58
C ALA A 401 -77.84 7.04 97.98
N GLU A 402 -76.79 6.31 97.62
CA GLU A 402 -76.61 4.90 98.02
C GLU A 402 -76.31 4.74 99.52
N ALA A 403 -75.64 5.70 100.15
CA ALA A 403 -75.42 5.72 101.59
C ALA A 403 -76.72 5.88 102.39
N GLU A 404 -77.65 6.72 101.92
CA GLU A 404 -78.98 6.86 102.56
C GLU A 404 -79.83 5.60 102.40
N LEU A 405 -79.86 5.02 101.19
CA LEU A 405 -80.59 3.76 100.94
C LEU A 405 -80.10 2.62 101.85
N ASN A 406 -78.79 2.56 102.11
CA ASN A 406 -78.19 1.61 103.04
C ASN A 406 -78.49 1.91 104.52
N ARG A 407 -78.78 3.16 104.90
CA ARG A 407 -79.31 3.49 106.24
C ARG A 407 -80.72 2.93 106.44
N GLN A 408 -81.64 3.09 105.47
CA GLN A 408 -82.97 2.45 105.56
C GLN A 408 -82.89 0.91 105.61
N ARG A 409 -82.03 0.27 104.80
CA ARG A 409 -81.88 -1.20 104.81
C ARG A 409 -81.55 -1.75 106.20
N ARG A 410 -80.56 -1.17 106.89
CA ARG A 410 -80.12 -1.63 108.23
C ARG A 410 -81.22 -1.56 109.30
N ILE A 411 -82.10 -0.55 109.23
CA ILE A 411 -83.24 -0.41 110.15
C ILE A 411 -84.24 -1.57 109.93
N ASN A 412 -84.57 -1.89 108.68
CA ASN A 412 -85.47 -2.99 108.34
C ASN A 412 -84.85 -4.36 108.70
N GLU A 413 -83.54 -4.51 108.53
CA GLU A 413 -82.79 -5.72 108.88
C GLU A 413 -82.79 -5.98 110.40
N GLN A 414 -82.60 -4.93 111.22
CA GLN A 414 -82.73 -5.02 112.67
C GLN A 414 -84.16 -5.37 113.11
N ALA A 415 -85.19 -4.82 112.47
CA ALA A 415 -86.58 -5.17 112.75
C ALA A 415 -86.87 -6.65 112.44
N HIS A 416 -86.33 -7.18 111.34
CA HIS A 416 -86.47 -8.60 110.98
C HIS A 416 -85.79 -9.52 112.01
N LEU A 417 -84.56 -9.20 112.43
CA LEU A 417 -83.81 -9.99 113.41
C LEU A 417 -84.50 -10.07 114.77
N VAL A 418 -85.13 -8.98 115.23
CA VAL A 418 -85.93 -8.96 116.47
C VAL A 418 -87.18 -9.85 116.35
N ALA A 419 -87.87 -9.81 115.20
CA ALA A 419 -89.03 -10.67 114.94
C ALA A 419 -88.65 -12.17 114.89
N GLU A 420 -87.52 -12.51 114.27
CA GLU A 420 -87.04 -13.90 114.19
C GLU A 420 -86.59 -14.44 115.55
N ALA A 421 -85.89 -13.63 116.36
CA ALA A 421 -85.52 -13.98 117.73
C ALA A 421 -86.76 -14.23 118.61
N ALA A 422 -87.81 -13.43 118.44
CA ALA A 422 -89.09 -13.62 119.14
C ALA A 422 -89.82 -14.93 118.73
N ARG A 423 -89.58 -15.45 117.51
CA ARG A 423 -90.07 -16.78 117.07
C ARG A 423 -89.27 -17.90 117.72
N ARG A 424 -87.94 -17.89 117.55
CA ARG A 424 -87.03 -18.93 118.08
C ARG A 424 -87.14 -19.11 119.61
N ASN A 425 -87.46 -18.04 120.35
CA ASN A 425 -87.68 -18.11 121.80
C ASN A 425 -89.01 -18.81 122.20
N ARG A 426 -90.04 -18.81 121.33
CA ARG A 426 -91.28 -19.57 121.58
C ARG A 426 -91.06 -21.06 121.32
N GLU A 427 -90.42 -21.38 120.19
CA GLU A 427 -90.07 -22.75 119.78
C GLU A 427 -89.22 -23.43 120.86
N LYS A 428 -88.20 -22.74 121.38
CA LYS A 428 -87.38 -23.23 122.53
C LYS A 428 -88.19 -23.49 123.79
N ALA A 429 -89.15 -22.63 124.14
CA ALA A 429 -89.96 -22.80 125.34
C ALA A 429 -90.85 -24.05 125.26
N GLU A 430 -91.38 -24.37 124.08
CA GLU A 430 -92.13 -25.62 123.85
C GLU A 430 -91.25 -26.87 123.94
N ASP A 431 -90.01 -26.81 123.43
CA ASP A 431 -89.09 -27.94 123.46
C ASP A 431 -88.45 -28.17 124.84
N GLU A 432 -88.13 -27.12 125.61
CA GLU A 432 -87.73 -27.27 127.02
C GLU A 432 -88.85 -27.93 127.85
N ALA A 433 -90.12 -27.58 127.58
CA ALA A 433 -91.27 -28.22 128.20
C ALA A 433 -91.47 -29.68 127.74
N ARG A 434 -90.90 -30.11 126.60
CA ARG A 434 -90.80 -31.53 126.22
C ARG A 434 -89.64 -32.21 126.95
N GLN A 435 -88.44 -31.61 126.95
CA GLN A 435 -87.23 -32.20 127.53
C GLN A 435 -87.29 -32.42 129.05
N ARG A 436 -87.86 -31.49 129.83
CA ARG A 436 -87.97 -31.66 131.30
C ARG A 436 -88.76 -32.91 131.70
N ARG A 437 -89.86 -33.19 131.00
CA ARG A 437 -90.68 -34.42 131.19
C ARG A 437 -89.91 -35.70 130.84
N GLN A 438 -88.94 -35.62 129.93
CA GLN A 438 -88.06 -36.75 129.58
C GLN A 438 -86.96 -36.96 130.64
N GLN A 439 -86.35 -35.87 131.13
CA GLN A 439 -85.21 -35.93 132.06
C GLN A 439 -85.59 -36.44 133.46
N GLU A 440 -86.77 -36.07 133.99
CA GLU A 440 -87.26 -36.58 135.29
C GLU A 440 -87.50 -38.09 135.29
N ALA A 441 -87.84 -38.67 134.12
CA ALA A 441 -88.00 -40.12 133.95
C ALA A 441 -86.64 -40.84 133.85
N ASN A 442 -85.62 -40.20 133.29
CA ASN A 442 -84.40 -40.87 132.83
C ASN A 442 -83.43 -41.20 133.99
N GLU A 443 -82.95 -40.18 134.70
CA GLU A 443 -81.71 -40.31 135.49
C GLU A 443 -81.89 -40.51 137.00
N ARG A 444 -83.11 -40.96 137.35
CA ARG A 444 -83.28 -41.95 138.42
C ARG A 444 -82.49 -43.25 138.14
N ALA A 445 -82.20 -43.58 136.87
CA ALA A 445 -81.53 -44.83 136.50
C ALA A 445 -79.98 -44.81 136.52
N GLN A 446 -79.30 -43.68 136.24
CA GLN A 446 -77.85 -43.70 135.96
C GLN A 446 -76.91 -43.69 137.18
N ARG A 447 -77.43 -43.64 138.43
CA ARG A 447 -76.58 -43.65 139.65
C ARG A 447 -75.95 -45.02 139.96
N ILE A 448 -75.69 -45.86 138.95
CA ILE A 448 -75.55 -47.33 139.08
C ILE A 448 -74.21 -47.91 138.51
N ALA A 449 -73.34 -47.19 137.78
CA ALA A 449 -72.11 -47.76 137.15
C ALA A 449 -70.84 -46.84 137.09
N ALA A 450 -69.61 -47.40 136.96
CA ALA A 450 -68.33 -46.66 136.86
C ALA A 450 -67.06 -47.52 136.46
N ARG A 451 -65.91 -46.83 136.21
CA ARG A 451 -64.46 -47.26 136.22
C ARG A 451 -63.75 -47.81 134.92
N ALA A 452 -62.49 -47.31 134.64
CA ALA A 452 -61.30 -47.85 133.86
C ALA A 452 -60.84 -47.27 132.44
N THR A 453 -59.55 -47.46 131.98
CA THR A 453 -58.78 -46.88 130.78
C THR A 453 -57.55 -47.78 130.26
N THR A 454 -56.52 -47.55 129.33
CA THR A 454 -55.82 -46.46 128.51
C THR A 454 -54.72 -46.96 127.45
N ALA A 455 -54.16 -46.10 126.52
CA ALA A 455 -52.79 -46.08 125.80
C ALA A 455 -52.39 -46.97 124.52
N SER A 456 -51.28 -46.86 123.69
CA SER A 456 -50.45 -45.77 123.00
C SER A 456 -49.22 -46.23 122.07
N THR A 457 -48.75 -45.44 121.03
CA THR A 457 -47.31 -45.16 120.48
C THR A 457 -46.61 -45.75 119.16
N SER A 458 -45.93 -44.87 118.32
CA SER A 458 -44.65 -44.99 117.48
C SER A 458 -44.49 -45.34 115.93
N THR A 459 -43.48 -44.71 115.23
CA THR A 459 -42.55 -45.16 114.08
C THR A 459 -42.84 -45.06 112.52
N SER A 460 -41.80 -44.73 111.70
CA SER A 460 -41.51 -44.98 110.22
C SER A 460 -42.11 -44.15 109.03
N ASP A 461 -41.61 -44.37 107.78
CA ASP A 461 -41.74 -43.64 106.47
C ASP A 461 -41.47 -44.67 105.28
N PRO A 462 -41.32 -44.43 103.92
CA PRO A 462 -41.34 -43.24 102.99
C PRO A 462 -42.02 -43.44 101.58
N ALA A 463 -41.75 -42.56 100.57
CA ALA A 463 -41.41 -42.85 99.12
C ALA A 463 -42.03 -42.02 97.93
N VAL A 464 -41.30 -41.96 96.78
CA VAL A 464 -41.71 -41.63 95.37
C VAL A 464 -41.81 -40.13 94.91
N LYS A 465 -41.88 -39.86 93.58
CA LYS A 465 -41.56 -38.58 92.86
C LYS A 465 -42.37 -38.38 91.51
N ARG A 466 -42.27 -37.19 90.85
CA ARG A 466 -42.82 -36.81 89.51
C ARG A 466 -41.82 -35.87 88.73
N THR A 467 -42.29 -35.10 87.72
CA THR A 467 -41.71 -33.85 87.10
C THR A 467 -40.63 -34.01 85.97
N THR A 468 -40.28 -33.09 85.02
CA THR A 468 -40.83 -31.78 84.48
C THR A 468 -40.07 -31.21 83.24
N THR A 469 -40.76 -30.42 82.40
CA THR A 469 -40.45 -29.15 81.63
C THR A 469 -39.05 -28.63 81.18
N SER A 470 -39.02 -28.06 79.94
CA SER A 470 -38.52 -26.71 79.46
C SER A 470 -37.03 -26.23 79.44
N ALA A 471 -36.62 -25.51 78.37
CA ALA A 471 -36.25 -24.05 78.32
C ALA A 471 -35.02 -23.62 77.44
N SER A 472 -35.09 -22.39 76.83
CA SER A 472 -34.01 -21.42 76.47
C SER A 472 -32.84 -21.78 75.49
N ALA A 473 -32.02 -20.86 74.92
CA ALA A 473 -32.15 -19.44 74.49
C ALA A 473 -30.86 -18.89 73.77
N SER A 474 -30.97 -17.77 73.03
CA SER A 474 -29.90 -16.77 72.67
C SER A 474 -28.79 -17.07 71.63
N GLY A 475 -28.21 -16.02 71.01
CA GLY A 475 -26.93 -16.05 70.23
C GLY A 475 -26.85 -15.14 68.98
N SER A 476 -25.83 -14.28 68.85
CA SER A 476 -25.70 -13.20 67.83
C SER A 476 -24.40 -13.20 66.98
N VAL A 477 -24.28 -12.25 66.02
CA VAL A 477 -23.07 -11.73 65.32
C VAL A 477 -22.80 -12.18 63.85
N SER A 478 -22.27 -11.26 63.04
CA SER A 478 -21.64 -11.43 61.70
C SER A 478 -20.32 -10.63 61.65
N PRO A 479 -19.31 -10.97 60.81
CA PRO A 479 -19.02 -10.08 59.66
C PRO A 479 -18.28 -10.66 58.42
N ILE A 480 -18.48 -9.98 57.28
CA ILE A 480 -17.52 -9.60 56.19
C ILE A 480 -16.51 -10.64 55.62
N GLY A 481 -16.65 -10.92 54.32
CA GLY A 481 -15.61 -11.45 53.41
C GLY A 481 -16.15 -12.56 52.48
N GLY A 482 -15.84 -12.64 51.19
CA GLY A 482 -15.19 -11.71 50.25
C GLY A 482 -15.26 -12.32 48.83
N ARG A 483 -15.80 -11.60 47.83
CA ARG A 483 -16.33 -12.21 46.57
C ARG A 483 -15.35 -13.11 45.79
N GLY A 484 -14.04 -12.89 45.87
CA GLY A 484 -13.03 -13.70 45.17
C GLY A 484 -13.03 -15.17 45.61
N ALA A 485 -13.12 -15.44 46.92
CA ALA A 485 -13.15 -16.80 47.47
C ALA A 485 -14.37 -17.59 46.97
N LYS A 486 -15.51 -16.93 46.77
CA LYS A 486 -16.71 -17.56 46.18
C LYS A 486 -16.49 -17.97 44.72
N LYS A 487 -15.83 -17.15 43.88
CA LYS A 487 -15.45 -17.54 42.51
C LYS A 487 -14.52 -18.76 42.51
N GLN A 488 -13.55 -18.83 43.43
CA GLN A 488 -12.63 -19.97 43.50
C GLN A 488 -13.35 -21.26 43.91
N ALA A 489 -14.14 -21.24 44.99
CA ALA A 489 -14.93 -22.38 45.42
C ALA A 489 -15.95 -22.85 44.36
N GLU A 490 -16.56 -21.93 43.60
CA GLU A 490 -17.43 -22.26 42.45
C GLU A 490 -16.67 -23.00 41.33
N VAL A 491 -15.42 -22.61 41.03
CA VAL A 491 -14.60 -23.30 40.02
C VAL A 491 -14.11 -24.67 40.53
N GLU A 492 -13.65 -24.75 41.78
CA GLU A 492 -13.16 -25.99 42.39
C GLU A 492 -14.27 -27.05 42.50
N ALA A 493 -15.49 -26.66 42.85
CA ALA A 493 -16.64 -27.58 42.91
C ALA A 493 -17.01 -28.12 41.51
N VAL A 494 -17.02 -27.27 40.47
CA VAL A 494 -17.25 -27.71 39.08
C VAL A 494 -16.12 -28.60 38.57
N LEU A 495 -14.86 -28.25 38.86
CA LEU A 495 -13.69 -29.06 38.51
C LEU A 495 -13.73 -30.44 39.18
N THR A 496 -14.14 -30.51 40.45
CA THR A 496 -14.28 -31.77 41.19
C THR A 496 -15.25 -32.72 40.49
N ARG A 497 -16.39 -32.22 39.98
CA ARG A 497 -17.35 -33.03 39.20
C ARG A 497 -16.81 -33.51 37.85
N LEU A 498 -16.03 -32.67 37.15
CA LEU A 498 -15.38 -33.08 35.90
C LEU A 498 -14.31 -34.17 36.15
N VAL A 499 -13.61 -34.13 37.29
CA VAL A 499 -12.66 -35.18 37.72
C VAL A 499 -13.38 -36.46 38.18
N GLU A 500 -14.54 -36.35 38.83
CA GLU A 500 -15.38 -37.48 39.24
C GLU A 500 -15.95 -38.25 38.02
N ALA A 501 -16.21 -37.56 36.90
CA ALA A 501 -16.75 -38.14 35.67
C ALA A 501 -15.69 -38.59 34.63
N ASP A 502 -14.43 -38.12 34.74
CA ASP A 502 -13.30 -38.33 33.81
C ASP A 502 -13.58 -37.96 32.31
N ASP A 503 -14.69 -37.26 32.02
CA ASP A 503 -15.01 -36.67 30.71
C ASP A 503 -15.24 -35.14 30.85
N PRO A 504 -14.47 -34.28 30.16
CA PRO A 504 -14.61 -32.83 30.25
C PRO A 504 -15.95 -32.28 29.74
N LYS A 505 -16.77 -33.10 29.05
CA LYS A 505 -18.11 -32.73 28.54
C LYS A 505 -19.27 -33.26 29.38
N ALA A 506 -19.00 -34.06 30.42
CA ALA A 506 -20.05 -34.71 31.20
C ALA A 506 -21.01 -33.74 31.90
N TYR A 507 -20.59 -32.50 32.18
CA TYR A 507 -21.37 -31.54 32.95
C TYR A 507 -21.89 -30.37 32.09
N PRO A 508 -23.20 -30.33 31.76
CA PRO A 508 -23.77 -29.31 30.87
C PRO A 508 -23.98 -27.97 31.57
N LEU A 509 -23.91 -26.87 30.79
CA LEU A 509 -24.05 -25.50 31.28
C LEU A 509 -25.34 -25.25 32.08
N SER A 510 -26.44 -25.93 31.73
CA SER A 510 -27.72 -25.86 32.44
C SER A 510 -27.66 -26.35 33.88
N GLU A 511 -26.86 -27.37 34.17
CA GLU A 511 -26.68 -27.92 35.52
C GLU A 511 -25.74 -27.02 36.34
N VAL A 512 -24.67 -26.49 35.73
CA VAL A 512 -23.82 -25.44 36.36
C VAL A 512 -24.64 -24.21 36.77
N MET A 513 -25.63 -23.81 35.96
CA MET A 513 -26.54 -22.71 36.30
C MET A 513 -27.49 -23.07 37.45
N ALA A 514 -28.00 -24.30 37.49
CA ALA A 514 -28.94 -24.76 38.52
C ALA A 514 -28.27 -24.93 39.88
N ASP A 515 -27.18 -25.72 39.96
CA ASP A 515 -26.52 -26.10 41.22
C ASP A 515 -25.89 -24.91 41.96
N PHE A 516 -25.42 -23.90 41.22
CA PHE A 516 -24.74 -22.73 41.79
C PHE A 516 -25.55 -21.43 41.72
N GLY A 517 -26.76 -21.46 41.15
CA GLY A 517 -27.64 -20.28 41.01
C GLY A 517 -27.05 -19.15 40.17
N LEU A 518 -26.24 -19.48 39.16
CA LEU A 518 -25.45 -18.52 38.38
C LEU A 518 -26.15 -18.08 37.09
N THR A 519 -25.96 -16.82 36.70
CA THR A 519 -26.36 -16.36 35.36
C THR A 519 -25.58 -17.10 34.28
N GLN A 520 -26.17 -17.31 33.11
CA GLN A 520 -25.57 -18.10 32.01
C GLN A 520 -24.14 -17.67 31.66
N THR A 521 -23.86 -16.37 31.62
CA THR A 521 -22.52 -15.81 31.36
C THR A 521 -21.53 -16.11 32.50
N THR A 522 -21.97 -16.09 33.75
CA THR A 522 -21.12 -16.42 34.91
C THR A 522 -20.89 -17.92 35.04
N ALA A 523 -21.92 -18.73 34.80
CA ALA A 523 -21.81 -20.19 34.74
C ALA A 523 -20.84 -20.65 33.64
N TYR A 524 -20.88 -20.00 32.47
CA TYR A 524 -19.94 -20.25 31.37
C TYR A 524 -18.49 -19.88 31.74
N ASP A 525 -18.27 -18.73 32.40
CA ASP A 525 -16.96 -18.34 32.95
C ASP A 525 -16.42 -19.37 33.98
N ARG A 526 -17.28 -19.95 34.83
CA ARG A 526 -16.88 -21.05 35.73
C ARG A 526 -16.53 -22.33 34.97
N LEU A 527 -17.45 -22.81 34.13
CA LEU A 527 -17.31 -24.08 33.42
C LEU A 527 -16.10 -24.08 32.48
N SER A 528 -15.92 -23.00 31.71
CA SER A 528 -14.77 -22.85 30.81
C SER A 528 -13.43 -22.80 31.56
N THR A 529 -13.40 -22.20 32.76
CA THR A 529 -12.18 -22.18 33.60
C THR A 529 -11.89 -23.57 34.16
N ALA A 530 -12.91 -24.28 34.64
CA ALA A 530 -12.76 -25.65 35.14
C ALA A 530 -12.31 -26.63 34.02
N GLN A 531 -12.89 -26.51 32.82
CA GLN A 531 -12.50 -27.33 31.67
C GLN A 531 -11.06 -27.07 31.21
N SER A 532 -10.55 -25.83 31.26
CA SER A 532 -9.14 -25.58 30.93
C SER A 532 -8.19 -26.18 31.97
N LEU A 533 -8.51 -26.07 33.27
CA LEU A 533 -7.73 -26.69 34.34
C LEU A 533 -7.73 -28.24 34.26
N PHE A 534 -8.86 -28.85 33.93
CA PHE A 534 -8.96 -30.30 33.70
C PHE A 534 -8.09 -30.73 32.51
N ALA A 535 -8.14 -30.00 31.38
CA ALA A 535 -7.34 -30.31 30.20
C ALA A 535 -5.82 -30.13 30.42
N GLU A 536 -5.41 -29.17 31.26
CA GLU A 536 -4.02 -28.97 31.67
C GLU A 536 -3.55 -30.10 32.58
N ALA A 537 -4.35 -30.49 33.58
CA ALA A 537 -4.08 -31.64 34.43
C ALA A 537 -3.95 -32.95 33.62
N ALA A 538 -4.85 -33.18 32.65
CA ALA A 538 -4.82 -34.36 31.77
C ALA A 538 -3.52 -34.45 30.95
N LYS A 539 -3.02 -33.32 30.40
CA LYS A 539 -1.71 -33.27 29.73
C LYS A 539 -0.56 -33.64 30.66
N SER A 540 -0.54 -33.08 31.86
CA SER A 540 0.51 -33.38 32.87
C SER A 540 0.53 -34.85 33.32
N LYS A 541 -0.60 -35.56 33.18
CA LYS A 541 -0.74 -37.00 33.43
C LYS A 541 -0.13 -37.83 32.29
N SER A 542 -0.32 -37.39 31.04
CA SER A 542 0.27 -38.02 29.85
C SER A 542 1.80 -37.88 29.80
N GLU A 543 2.36 -36.76 30.23
CA GLU A 543 3.82 -36.53 30.31
C GLU A 543 4.50 -37.24 31.51
N LYS A 544 3.75 -38.03 32.28
CA LYS A 544 4.24 -38.86 33.40
C LYS A 544 3.95 -40.36 33.23
N THR A 545 3.39 -40.77 32.10
CA THR A 545 3.10 -42.17 31.76
C THR A 545 3.66 -42.57 30.38
N ALA A 546 4.61 -41.78 29.88
CA ALA A 546 5.53 -42.06 28.78
C ALA A 546 6.97 -41.82 29.27
#